data_AF-A0A0F9Z0K8-F1
#
_entry.id   AF-A0A0F9Z0K8-F1
#
_cell.length_a   1.000
_cell.length_b   1.000
_cell.length_c   1.000
_cell.angle_alpha   90.00
_cell.angle_beta   90.00
_cell.angle_gamma   90.00
#
_symmetry.space_group_name_H-M   'P 1'
#
loop_
_entity.id
_entity.type
_entity.pdbx_description
1 polymer ?
#
loop_
_entity_poly.entity_id
_entity_poly.type
_entity_poly.pdbx_seq_one_letter_code
_entity_poly.pdbx_strand_id
1 'polypeptide(L)'
;DRKSGKKVDEIYSWAECPIVHTTLAEAEAEKYVHNLFNAVKIAFFNEMRGALGKYDHMDIDGIFQLVAKSAEGCWNPMYGLKNLGPFDGSCLPKDTEAFLGWAKSEFGIDLPILRTTVEENRKLTKKSRKINGKPVAHPRVPCFGTLVANR
;
A
#
# COMPACT_ATOMS: atom_id res chain seq x y z
N ASP A 1 6.36 29.16 16.10
CA ASP A 1 5.38 29.80 17.03
C ASP A 1 4.26 30.47 16.23
N ARG A 2 3.14 30.87 16.86
CA ARG A 2 1.96 31.42 16.16
C ARG A 2 2.25 32.67 15.32
N LYS A 3 3.26 33.48 15.67
CA LYS A 3 3.63 34.68 14.91
C LYS A 3 4.34 34.31 13.61
N SER A 4 5.18 33.28 13.65
CA SER A 4 5.85 32.76 12.45
C SER A 4 4.85 32.07 11.51
N GLY A 5 3.87 31.33 12.04
CA GLY A 5 2.82 30.69 11.23
C GLY A 5 2.00 31.69 10.39
N LYS A 6 1.59 32.82 10.97
CA LYS A 6 0.84 33.87 10.24
C LYS A 6 1.62 34.47 9.07
N LYS A 7 2.93 34.65 9.21
CA LYS A 7 3.77 35.14 8.10
C LYS A 7 3.82 34.12 6.95
N VAL A 8 3.85 32.83 7.28
CA VAL A 8 3.81 31.77 6.28
C VAL A 8 2.47 31.81 5.55
N ASP A 9 1.35 32.00 6.25
CA ASP A 9 0.03 32.16 5.62
C ASP A 9 0.00 33.32 4.61
N GLU A 10 0.58 34.47 4.98
CA GLU A 10 0.68 35.63 4.08
C GLU A 10 1.51 35.31 2.82
N ILE A 11 2.64 34.61 2.98
CA ILE A 11 3.51 34.21 1.85
C ILE A 11 2.78 33.23 0.92
N TYR A 12 2.00 32.31 1.46
CA TYR A 12 1.26 31.29 0.69
C TYR A 12 -0.18 31.69 0.38
N SER A 13 -0.55 32.97 0.57
CA SER A 13 -1.91 33.47 0.33
C SER A 13 -2.39 33.31 -1.13
N TRP A 14 -1.48 33.16 -2.07
CA TRP A 14 -1.76 32.89 -3.50
C TRP A 14 -2.00 31.40 -3.79
N ALA A 15 -1.70 30.49 -2.87
CA ALA A 15 -1.80 29.07 -3.11
C ALA A 15 -3.26 28.60 -2.96
N GLU A 16 -3.81 27.98 -4.01
CA GLU A 16 -5.12 27.34 -3.99
C GLU A 16 -5.08 25.94 -3.34
N CYS A 17 -4.48 25.83 -2.14
CA CYS A 17 -4.41 24.59 -1.40
C CYS A 17 -4.66 24.82 0.11
N PRO A 18 -5.20 23.81 0.83
CA PRO A 18 -5.40 23.92 2.27
C PRO A 18 -4.07 24.17 3.00
N ILE A 19 -4.03 25.20 3.85
CA ILE A 19 -2.92 25.43 4.78
C ILE A 19 -3.28 24.82 6.13
N VAL A 20 -2.49 23.86 6.59
CA VAL A 20 -2.69 23.16 7.87
C VAL A 20 -1.60 23.57 8.85
N HIS A 21 -2.01 24.13 9.99
CA HIS A 21 -1.09 24.49 11.08
C HIS A 21 -0.94 23.32 12.04
N THR A 22 0.29 22.86 12.25
CA THR A 22 0.64 21.73 13.12
C THR A 22 1.96 22.03 13.84
N THR A 23 2.41 21.17 14.74
CA THR A 23 3.73 21.32 15.37
C THR A 23 4.87 21.05 14.38
N LEU A 24 6.08 21.55 14.66
CA LEU A 24 7.23 21.32 13.79
C LEU A 24 7.50 19.81 13.60
N ALA A 25 7.44 19.04 14.69
CA ALA A 25 7.67 17.60 14.65
C ALA A 25 6.62 16.85 13.81
N GLU A 26 5.35 17.26 13.88
CA GLU A 26 4.29 16.68 13.05
C GLU A 26 4.48 17.01 11.56
N ALA A 27 4.86 18.25 11.23
CA ALA A 27 5.13 18.65 9.85
C ALA A 27 6.33 17.89 9.25
N GLU A 28 7.40 17.71 10.02
CA GLU A 28 8.56 16.92 9.61
C GLU A 28 8.19 15.44 9.42
N ALA A 29 7.45 14.86 10.37
CA ALA A 29 7.01 13.47 10.27
C ALA A 29 6.09 13.24 9.07
N GLU A 30 5.13 14.13 8.81
CA GLU A 30 4.26 14.09 7.64
C GLU A 30 5.09 14.03 6.35
N LYS A 31 6.08 14.93 6.21
CA LYS A 31 6.93 14.99 5.02
C LYS A 31 7.69 13.69 4.78
N TYR A 32 8.22 13.07 5.85
CA TYR A 32 8.88 11.78 5.75
C TYR A 32 7.90 10.68 5.35
N VAL A 33 6.78 10.54 6.06
CA VAL A 33 5.77 9.49 5.79
C VAL A 33 5.28 9.57 4.34
N HIS A 34 5.03 10.79 3.85
CA HIS A 34 4.62 11.02 2.47
C HIS A 34 5.65 10.50 1.46
N ASN A 35 6.92 10.90 1.59
CA ASN A 35 7.98 10.45 0.68
C ASN A 35 8.21 8.93 0.78
N LEU A 36 8.17 8.37 1.99
CA LEU A 36 8.36 6.94 2.23
C LEU A 36 7.23 6.11 1.58
N PHE A 37 5.98 6.55 1.71
CA PHE A 37 4.85 5.89 1.03
C PHE A 37 5.03 5.90 -0.49
N ASN A 38 5.38 7.05 -1.08
CA ASN A 38 5.62 7.16 -2.52
C ASN A 38 6.77 6.23 -2.98
N ALA A 39 7.86 6.16 -2.20
CA ALA A 39 8.98 5.27 -2.50
C ALA A 39 8.57 3.79 -2.49
N VAL A 40 7.79 3.36 -1.48
CA VAL A 40 7.28 1.98 -1.41
C VAL A 40 6.33 1.67 -2.57
N LYS A 41 5.45 2.61 -2.94
CA LYS A 41 4.54 2.44 -4.08
C LYS A 41 5.30 2.25 -5.39
N ILE A 42 6.31 3.09 -5.65
CA ILE A 42 7.17 2.95 -6.83
C ILE A 42 7.92 1.62 -6.81
N ALA A 43 8.53 1.27 -5.66
CA ALA A 43 9.27 0.02 -5.50
C ALA A 43 8.38 -1.21 -5.75
N PHE A 44 7.14 -1.20 -5.25
CA PHE A 44 6.18 -2.26 -5.49
C PHE A 44 5.90 -2.47 -6.99
N PHE A 45 5.59 -1.41 -7.74
CA PHE A 45 5.33 -1.55 -9.18
C PHE A 45 6.58 -1.95 -9.97
N ASN A 46 7.78 -1.50 -9.55
CA ASN A 46 9.03 -1.95 -10.16
C ASN A 46 9.28 -3.44 -9.92
N GLU A 47 9.02 -3.93 -8.71
CA GLU A 47 9.10 -5.36 -8.38
C GLU A 47 8.11 -6.18 -9.19
N MET A 48 6.86 -5.74 -9.31
CA MET A 48 5.84 -6.41 -10.14
C MET A 48 6.22 -6.41 -11.62
N ARG A 49 6.86 -5.33 -12.11
CA ARG A 49 7.37 -5.27 -13.48
C ARG A 49 8.48 -6.27 -13.74
N GLY A 50 9.39 -6.46 -12.77
CA GLY A 50 10.42 -7.49 -12.86
C GLY A 50 9.85 -8.91 -12.84
N ALA A 51 8.81 -9.13 -12.03
CA ALA A 51 8.12 -10.42 -11.93
C ALA A 51 7.33 -10.78 -13.20
N LEU A 52 6.53 -9.84 -13.70
CA LEU A 52 5.66 -10.04 -14.86
C LEU A 52 6.38 -9.84 -16.20
N GLY A 53 7.51 -9.13 -16.21
CA GLY A 53 8.35 -8.88 -17.39
C GLY A 53 8.97 -10.14 -18.01
N LYS A 54 8.79 -11.31 -17.38
CA LYS A 54 9.14 -12.62 -17.98
C LYS A 54 8.15 -13.09 -19.04
N TYR A 55 7.04 -12.38 -19.22
CA TYR A 55 5.99 -12.72 -20.17
C TYR A 55 5.95 -11.73 -21.32
N ASP A 56 6.46 -12.15 -22.48
CA ASP A 56 6.59 -11.28 -23.66
C ASP A 56 5.26 -10.86 -24.31
N HIS A 57 4.13 -11.43 -23.88
CA HIS A 57 2.81 -11.21 -24.48
C HIS A 57 1.86 -10.37 -23.63
N MET A 58 2.32 -9.80 -22.52
CA MET A 58 1.48 -8.99 -21.62
C MET A 58 1.80 -7.49 -21.74
N ASP A 59 0.76 -6.67 -21.89
CA ASP A 59 0.86 -5.21 -21.69
C ASP A 59 0.86 -4.88 -20.19
N ILE A 60 2.04 -4.97 -19.58
CA ILE A 60 2.22 -4.77 -18.13
C ILE A 60 1.83 -3.34 -17.72
N ASP A 61 2.16 -2.34 -18.54
CA ASP A 61 1.82 -0.95 -18.24
C ASP A 61 0.31 -0.70 -18.34
N GLY A 62 -0.35 -1.28 -19.34
CA GLY A 62 -1.81 -1.30 -19.42
C GLY A 62 -2.45 -1.96 -18.20
N ILE A 63 -1.92 -3.11 -17.74
CA ILE A 63 -2.38 -3.78 -16.52
C ILE A 63 -2.22 -2.86 -15.30
N PHE A 64 -1.09 -2.17 -15.15
CA PHE A 64 -0.87 -1.29 -14.01
C PHE A 64 -1.79 -0.07 -14.03
N GLN A 65 -2.11 0.46 -15.20
CA GLN A 65 -3.13 1.51 -15.32
C GLN A 65 -4.52 1.02 -14.91
N LEU A 66 -4.88 -0.23 -15.23
CA LEU A 66 -6.12 -0.83 -14.76
C LEU A 66 -6.11 -1.01 -13.25
N VAL A 67 -5.02 -1.52 -12.67
CA VAL A 67 -4.84 -1.66 -11.21
C VAL A 67 -4.98 -0.31 -10.51
N ALA A 68 -4.39 0.76 -11.06
CA ALA A 68 -4.51 2.09 -10.49
C ALA A 68 -5.96 2.60 -10.41
N LYS A 69 -6.82 2.14 -11.33
CA LYS A 69 -8.25 2.50 -11.40
C LYS A 69 -9.14 1.58 -10.57
N SER A 70 -8.76 0.31 -10.39
CA SER A 70 -9.62 -0.71 -9.75
C SER A 70 -9.23 -1.03 -8.30
N ALA A 71 -7.95 -1.05 -7.97
CA ALA A 71 -7.48 -1.43 -6.65
C ALA A 71 -7.80 -0.33 -5.64
N GLU A 72 -8.55 -0.66 -4.59
CA GLU A 72 -8.96 0.30 -3.54
C GLU A 72 -7.76 1.03 -2.93
N GLY A 73 -6.65 0.33 -2.68
CA GLY A 73 -5.42 0.95 -2.19
C GLY A 73 -4.76 1.96 -3.15
N CYS A 74 -5.19 2.03 -4.42
CA CYS A 74 -4.74 3.04 -5.36
C CYS A 74 -5.66 4.26 -5.43
N TRP A 75 -6.99 4.07 -5.46
CA TRP A 75 -7.94 5.15 -5.69
C TRP A 75 -8.60 5.70 -4.41
N ASN A 76 -8.62 4.96 -3.31
CA ASN A 76 -9.21 5.38 -2.03
C ASN A 76 -8.13 5.98 -1.11
N PRO A 77 -8.10 7.31 -0.88
CA PRO A 77 -7.10 7.96 -0.02
C PRO A 77 -7.17 7.51 1.45
N MET A 78 -8.29 6.93 1.88
CA MET A 78 -8.51 6.48 3.26
C MET A 78 -8.13 5.03 3.50
N TYR A 79 -7.79 4.28 2.44
CA TYR A 79 -7.47 2.85 2.55
C TYR A 79 -6.17 2.64 3.35
N GLY A 80 -6.19 1.73 4.32
CA GLY A 80 -5.01 1.39 5.13
C GLY A 80 -4.63 2.39 6.24
N LEU A 81 -5.31 3.54 6.36
CA LEU A 81 -5.01 4.53 7.42
C LEU A 81 -5.53 4.12 8.80
N LYS A 82 -6.52 3.25 8.87
CA LYS A 82 -7.10 2.80 10.14
C LYS A 82 -6.22 1.73 10.77
N ASN A 83 -5.85 1.91 12.04
CA ASN A 83 -5.11 0.92 12.81
C ASN A 83 -6.02 -0.25 13.24
N LEU A 84 -6.33 -1.15 12.30
CA LEU A 84 -7.23 -2.30 12.50
C LEU A 84 -6.50 -3.64 12.68
N GLY A 85 -5.16 -3.63 12.77
CA GLY A 85 -4.35 -4.84 12.87
C GLY A 85 -3.89 -5.37 11.50
N PRO A 86 -3.52 -6.67 11.40
CA PRO A 86 -3.06 -7.27 10.14
C PRO A 86 -4.17 -7.25 9.07
N PHE A 87 -3.78 -7.29 7.79
CA PHE A 87 -4.74 -7.61 6.73
C PHE A 87 -5.11 -9.10 6.80
N ASP A 88 -6.38 -9.42 6.55
CA ASP A 88 -6.94 -10.77 6.67
C ASP A 88 -8.03 -10.98 5.59
N GLY A 89 -8.76 -12.08 5.69
CA GLY A 89 -9.75 -12.52 4.71
C GLY A 89 -9.20 -13.59 3.77
N SER A 90 -10.01 -14.03 2.81
CA SER A 90 -9.65 -15.15 1.94
C SER A 90 -8.70 -14.77 0.79
N CYS A 91 -8.70 -13.51 0.36
CA CYS A 91 -7.98 -13.08 -0.85
C CYS A 91 -6.57 -12.60 -0.52
N LEU A 92 -6.39 -11.51 0.24
CA LEU A 92 -5.07 -10.88 0.41
C LEU A 92 -3.99 -11.82 0.98
N PRO A 93 -4.20 -12.54 2.10
CA PRO A 93 -3.16 -13.45 2.62
C PRO A 93 -2.86 -14.59 1.65
N LYS A 94 -3.89 -15.16 1.02
CA LYS A 94 -3.75 -16.27 0.08
C LYS A 94 -3.00 -15.85 -1.17
N ASP A 95 -3.41 -14.76 -1.81
CA ASP A 95 -2.89 -14.35 -3.11
C ASP A 95 -1.46 -13.83 -2.99
N THR A 96 -1.13 -13.12 -1.90
CA THR A 96 0.25 -12.67 -1.63
C THR A 96 1.20 -13.84 -1.40
N GLU A 97 0.80 -14.84 -0.61
CA GLU A 97 1.61 -16.05 -0.38
C GLU A 97 1.73 -16.92 -1.64
N ALA A 98 0.63 -17.08 -2.39
CA ALA A 98 0.61 -17.86 -3.63
C ALA A 98 1.52 -17.24 -4.69
N PHE A 99 1.44 -15.92 -4.90
CA PHE A 99 2.28 -15.24 -5.89
C PHE A 99 3.76 -15.30 -5.53
N LEU A 100 4.10 -15.14 -4.24
CA LEU A 100 5.48 -15.26 -3.77
C LEU A 100 6.03 -16.68 -4.01
N GLY A 101 5.24 -17.71 -3.75
CA GLY A 101 5.61 -19.11 -4.00
C GLY A 101 5.81 -19.39 -5.49
N TRP A 102 4.86 -18.95 -6.32
CA TRP A 102 4.90 -19.10 -7.78
C TRP A 102 6.10 -18.38 -8.41
N ALA A 103 6.35 -17.12 -8.05
CA ALA A 103 7.46 -16.35 -8.61
C ALA A 103 8.82 -17.01 -8.31
N LYS A 104 8.93 -17.62 -7.12
CA LYS A 104 10.11 -18.36 -6.72
C LYS A 104 10.23 -19.71 -7.45
N SER A 105 9.14 -20.47 -7.60
CA SER A 105 9.15 -21.80 -8.22
C SER A 105 9.36 -21.75 -9.73
N GLU A 106 8.63 -20.89 -10.42
CA GLU A 106 8.61 -20.85 -11.88
C GLU A 106 9.82 -20.10 -12.46
N PHE A 107 10.24 -19.02 -11.80
CA PHE A 107 11.23 -18.09 -12.36
C PHE A 107 12.45 -17.85 -11.49
N GLY A 108 12.48 -18.42 -10.27
CA GLY A 108 13.57 -18.17 -9.31
C GLY A 108 13.66 -16.71 -8.84
N ILE A 109 12.64 -15.89 -9.11
CA ILE A 109 12.64 -14.44 -8.83
C ILE A 109 12.48 -14.21 -7.34
N ASP A 110 13.26 -13.25 -6.81
CA ASP A 110 13.05 -12.75 -5.45
C ASP A 110 12.15 -11.51 -5.47
N LEU A 111 11.17 -11.48 -4.57
CA LEU A 111 10.22 -10.38 -4.42
C LEU A 111 10.32 -9.81 -2.99
N PRO A 112 11.40 -9.07 -2.67
CA PRO A 112 11.66 -8.58 -1.32
C PRO A 112 10.52 -7.73 -0.73
N ILE A 113 9.90 -6.84 -1.50
CA ILE A 113 8.81 -5.98 -1.00
C ILE A 113 7.58 -6.83 -0.65
N LEU A 114 7.18 -7.75 -1.54
CA LEU A 114 6.07 -8.65 -1.27
C LEU A 114 6.37 -9.61 -0.11
N ARG A 115 7.59 -10.16 -0.04
CA ARG A 115 8.04 -11.03 1.05
C ARG A 115 7.94 -10.31 2.40
N THR A 116 8.51 -9.12 2.51
CA THR A 116 8.46 -8.33 3.75
C THR A 116 7.01 -8.00 4.12
N THR A 117 6.15 -7.69 3.14
CA THR A 117 4.72 -7.47 3.37
C THR A 117 4.05 -8.68 4.03
N VAL A 118 4.30 -9.88 3.52
CA VAL A 118 3.78 -11.14 4.08
C VAL A 118 4.34 -11.41 5.48
N GLU A 119 5.64 -11.18 5.68
CA GLU A 119 6.32 -11.39 6.96
C GLU A 119 5.80 -10.47 8.06
N GLU A 120 5.66 -9.17 7.79
CA GLU A 120 5.12 -8.18 8.73
C GLU A 120 3.67 -8.52 9.10
N ASN A 121 2.85 -8.91 8.11
CA ASN A 121 1.48 -9.34 8.39
C ASN A 121 1.44 -10.56 9.31
N ARG A 122 2.30 -11.56 9.07
CA ARG A 122 2.42 -12.76 9.93
C ARG A 122 2.89 -12.40 11.35
N LYS A 123 3.81 -11.44 11.52
CA LYS A 123 4.24 -10.95 12.84
C LYS A 123 3.06 -10.33 13.60
N LEU A 124 2.28 -9.48 12.95
CA LEU A 124 1.09 -8.85 13.53
C LEU A 124 0.02 -9.89 13.89
N THR A 125 -0.25 -10.87 13.03
CA THR A 125 -1.20 -11.97 13.31
C THR A 125 -0.76 -12.83 14.51
N LYS A 126 0.54 -13.11 14.66
CA LYS A 126 1.06 -13.82 15.85
C LYS A 126 0.89 -12.98 17.11
N LYS A 127 1.11 -11.67 17.03
CA LYS A 127 0.95 -10.73 18.17
C LYS A 127 -0.53 -10.58 18.56
N SER A 128 -1.44 -10.45 17.60
CA SER A 128 -2.88 -10.33 17.85
C SER A 128 -3.46 -11.60 18.48
N ARG A 129 -2.99 -12.80 18.11
CA ARG A 129 -3.38 -14.06 18.78
C ARG A 129 -2.91 -14.15 20.23
N LYS A 130 -1.81 -13.46 20.59
CA LYS A 130 -1.29 -13.40 21.97
C LYS A 130 -1.96 -12.33 22.83
N ILE A 131 -2.59 -11.34 22.20
CA ILE A 131 -3.32 -10.27 22.89
C ILE A 131 -4.82 -10.64 22.87
N ASN A 132 -5.36 -11.02 24.04
CA ASN A 132 -6.79 -11.12 24.36
C ASN A 132 -7.60 -12.38 23.99
N GLY A 133 -7.02 -13.48 23.48
CA GLY A 133 -7.72 -14.80 23.40
C GLY A 133 -9.09 -14.80 22.67
N LYS A 134 -9.44 -13.71 21.98
CA LYS A 134 -10.69 -13.49 21.25
C LYS A 134 -10.35 -12.95 19.87
N PRO A 135 -11.02 -13.43 18.81
CA PRO A 135 -10.75 -12.95 17.46
C PRO A 135 -11.17 -11.49 17.33
N VAL A 136 -10.23 -10.62 16.96
CA VAL A 136 -10.51 -9.26 16.52
C VAL A 136 -11.13 -9.38 15.12
N ALA A 137 -12.28 -8.74 14.89
CA ALA A 137 -12.89 -8.73 13.56
C ALA A 137 -11.99 -7.94 12.61
N HIS A 138 -11.43 -8.61 11.61
CA HIS A 138 -10.56 -7.98 10.63
C HIS A 138 -11.44 -7.33 9.55
N PRO A 139 -11.03 -6.17 9.00
CA PRO A 139 -11.76 -5.55 7.90
C PRO A 139 -11.79 -6.52 6.71
N ARG A 140 -13.00 -6.92 6.31
CA ARG A 140 -13.22 -7.66 5.06
C ARG A 140 -12.86 -6.73 3.91
N VAL A 141 -11.79 -7.04 3.19
CA VAL A 141 -11.51 -6.38 1.91
C VAL A 141 -12.58 -6.86 0.93
N PRO A 142 -13.46 -5.98 0.44
CA PRO A 142 -14.50 -6.39 -0.49
C PRO A 142 -13.83 -6.84 -1.79
N CYS A 143 -14.19 -8.02 -2.29
CA CYS A 143 -13.77 -8.47 -3.62
C CYS A 143 -14.48 -7.59 -4.67
N PHE A 144 -13.74 -6.79 -5.44
CA PHE A 144 -14.29 -6.02 -6.56
C PHE A 144 -13.40 -6.08 -7.79
N GLY A 145 -14.00 -6.47 -8.92
CA GLY A 145 -13.45 -6.37 -10.27
C GLY A 145 -12.86 -7.66 -10.82
N THR A 146 -13.67 -8.46 -11.51
CA THR A 146 -13.18 -9.57 -12.36
C THR A 146 -12.71 -8.97 -13.69
N LEU A 147 -11.42 -9.13 -14.02
CA LEU A 147 -10.99 -9.06 -15.41
C LEU A 147 -11.65 -10.21 -16.16
N VAL A 148 -12.47 -9.93 -17.16
CA VAL A 148 -13.01 -10.95 -18.05
C VAL A 148 -11.91 -11.28 -19.07
N ALA A 149 -11.27 -12.42 -18.89
CA ALA A 149 -10.33 -12.95 -19.89
C ALA A 149 -11.13 -13.43 -21.10
N ASN A 150 -11.03 -12.69 -22.21
CA ASN A 150 -11.47 -13.22 -23.50
C ASN A 150 -10.36 -14.13 -24.04
N ARG A 151 -10.72 -15.36 -24.40
CA ARG A 151 -9.84 -16.29 -25.12
C ARG A 151 -9.68 -15.88 -26.57
#